data_AF-A0A524FY28-F1
#
_entry.id   AF-A0A524FY28-F1
#
_cell.length_a   1.000
_cell.length_b   1.000
_cell.length_c   1.000
_cell.angle_alpha   90.00
_cell.angle_beta   90.00
_cell.angle_gamma   90.00
#
_symmetry.space_group_name_H-M   'P 1'
#
loop_
_entity.id
_entity.type
_entity.pdbx_description
1 polymer ?
#
loop_
_entity_poly.entity_id
_entity_poly.type
_entity_poly.pdbx_seq_one_letter_code
_entity_poly.pdbx_strand_id
1 'polypeptide(L)'
;MKMTMFNPFRRLIETLREIGATSPEKAVTWKELGLPEEFEHLPPPLPDEINPLVKVGKKYYLSEEKLEAFIEHRGFRSPISKWIQHTAKVPKGYLRYRVLHKLKEGPMTGAELTSAIEEEMQGRWTPKPGSMYPLLKTLLQDGLTQEVPTGDSRARRYELTEKGVAFLETEIDRSRELRAKIDSSFAPFPFLQLLDPEYHKELSLSIRKLFKTMESLRRVIQTNPSDEVLTELSREIDRFATGLEKIHKKIDS
;
A
#
# COMPACT_ATOMS: atom_id res chain seq x y z
N MET A 1 20.04 -8.60 -3.91
CA MET A 1 18.97 -9.57 -4.20
C MET A 1 17.64 -8.85 -4.09
N LYS A 2 16.99 -8.51 -5.22
CA LYS A 2 15.80 -7.65 -5.24
C LYS A 2 14.59 -8.47 -4.79
N MET A 3 14.02 -8.09 -3.65
CA MET A 3 12.83 -8.69 -3.05
C MET A 3 11.58 -8.14 -3.74
N THR A 4 11.31 -8.61 -4.96
CA THR A 4 10.12 -8.31 -5.77
C THR A 4 9.37 -9.59 -6.12
N MET A 5 9.09 -10.42 -5.13
CA MET A 5 8.12 -11.52 -5.30
C MET A 5 6.82 -11.17 -4.58
N PHE A 6 5.70 -11.56 -5.19
CA PHE A 6 4.30 -11.41 -4.74
C PHE A 6 3.57 -10.12 -5.08
N ASN A 7 3.47 -9.82 -6.38
CA ASN A 7 2.23 -9.29 -6.94
C ASN A 7 1.71 -10.27 -8.02
N PRO A 8 0.69 -11.09 -7.75
CA PRO A 8 0.18 -12.09 -8.70
C PRO A 8 -0.33 -11.46 -10.00
N PHE A 9 -0.85 -10.23 -9.92
CA PHE A 9 -1.26 -9.46 -11.09
C PHE A 9 -0.05 -9.06 -11.97
N ARG A 10 1.05 -8.61 -11.35
CA ARG A 10 2.28 -8.28 -12.07
C ARG A 10 2.85 -9.50 -12.81
N ARG A 11 2.85 -10.65 -12.15
CA ARG A 11 3.30 -11.92 -12.75
C ARG A 11 2.44 -12.29 -13.97
N LEU A 12 1.12 -12.14 -13.87
CA LEU A 12 0.20 -12.36 -15.00
C LEU A 12 0.50 -11.43 -16.20
N ILE A 13 0.74 -10.14 -15.94
CA ILE A 13 1.13 -9.17 -16.97
C ILE A 13 2.44 -9.57 -17.64
N GLU A 14 3.45 -9.95 -16.85
CA GLU A 14 4.76 -10.40 -17.36
C GLU A 14 4.61 -11.65 -18.22
N THR A 15 3.85 -12.66 -17.77
CA THR A 15 3.56 -13.88 -18.54
C THR A 15 2.85 -13.58 -19.86
N LEU A 16 1.85 -12.71 -19.87
CA LEU A 16 1.14 -12.33 -21.10
C LEU A 16 2.05 -11.63 -22.12
N ARG A 17 3.01 -10.83 -21.66
CA ARG A 17 4.04 -10.22 -22.51
C ARG A 17 5.01 -11.25 -23.06
N GLU A 18 5.47 -12.17 -22.22
CA GLU A 18 6.41 -13.24 -22.60
C GLU A 18 5.85 -14.14 -23.71
N ILE A 19 4.57 -14.51 -23.61
CA ILE A 19 3.90 -15.33 -24.63
C ILE A 19 3.36 -14.49 -25.82
N GLY A 20 3.52 -13.16 -25.77
CA GLY A 20 3.10 -12.26 -26.84
C GLY A 20 1.59 -12.04 -26.95
N ALA A 21 0.81 -12.37 -25.92
CA ALA A 21 -0.64 -12.19 -25.88
C ALA A 21 -1.03 -10.72 -25.62
N THR A 22 -0.59 -9.82 -26.50
CA THR A 22 -0.75 -8.36 -26.39
C THR A 22 -1.63 -7.74 -27.47
N SER A 23 -2.29 -8.56 -28.28
CA SER A 23 -3.24 -8.12 -29.32
C SER A 23 -4.43 -9.08 -29.43
N PRO A 24 -5.57 -8.65 -30.01
CA PRO A 24 -6.76 -9.49 -30.16
C PRO A 24 -6.50 -10.83 -30.87
N GLU A 25 -5.63 -10.83 -31.87
CA GLU A 25 -5.29 -12.00 -32.68
C GLU A 25 -4.45 -13.02 -31.90
N LYS A 26 -3.73 -12.54 -30.88
CA LYS A 26 -2.87 -13.34 -30.01
C LYS A 26 -3.50 -13.62 -28.65
N ALA A 27 -4.80 -13.40 -28.50
CA ALA A 27 -5.51 -13.65 -27.26
C ALA A 27 -5.42 -15.13 -26.85
N VAL A 28 -5.35 -15.40 -25.55
CA VAL A 28 -5.19 -16.72 -24.95
C VAL A 28 -6.26 -17.00 -23.92
N THR A 29 -6.54 -18.27 -23.67
CA THR A 29 -7.42 -18.75 -22.60
C THR A 29 -6.69 -18.84 -21.27
N TRP A 30 -7.43 -18.91 -20.16
CA TRP A 30 -6.86 -19.14 -18.83
C TRP A 30 -6.10 -20.48 -18.73
N LYS A 31 -6.57 -21.50 -19.44
CA LYS A 31 -5.92 -22.80 -19.55
C LYS A 31 -4.55 -22.73 -20.22
N GLU A 32 -4.42 -21.94 -21.29
CA GLU A 32 -3.14 -21.71 -21.97
C GLU A 32 -2.15 -20.93 -21.09
N LEU A 33 -2.64 -20.18 -20.09
CA LEU A 33 -1.83 -19.50 -19.07
C LEU A 33 -1.46 -20.38 -17.87
N GLY A 34 -1.88 -21.65 -17.86
CA GLY A 34 -1.65 -22.56 -16.73
C GLY A 34 -2.45 -22.23 -15.47
N LEU A 35 -3.54 -21.45 -15.60
CA LEU A 35 -4.44 -21.10 -14.50
C LEU A 35 -5.62 -22.09 -14.41
N PRO A 36 -6.17 -22.36 -13.21
CA PRO A 36 -7.28 -23.31 -13.02
C PRO A 36 -8.52 -22.95 -13.86
N GLU A 37 -9.26 -23.96 -14.35
CA GLU A 37 -10.44 -23.77 -15.22
C GLU A 37 -11.56 -22.96 -14.54
N GLU A 38 -11.65 -22.97 -13.21
CA GLU A 38 -12.61 -22.17 -12.44
C GLU A 38 -12.50 -20.64 -12.66
N PHE A 39 -11.35 -20.14 -13.14
CA PHE A 39 -11.17 -18.73 -13.50
C PHE A 39 -11.84 -18.34 -14.82
N GLU A 40 -12.28 -19.30 -15.65
CA GLU A 40 -12.89 -19.03 -16.95
C GLU A 40 -14.26 -18.34 -16.85
N HIS A 41 -14.98 -18.59 -15.75
CA HIS A 41 -16.30 -18.02 -15.49
C HIS A 41 -16.27 -16.74 -14.64
N LEU A 42 -15.11 -16.43 -14.04
CA LEU A 42 -14.93 -15.21 -13.28
C LEU A 42 -14.63 -14.05 -14.25
N PRO A 43 -15.39 -12.95 -14.24
CA PRO A 43 -14.89 -11.74 -14.85
C PRO A 43 -13.57 -11.39 -14.15
N PRO A 44 -12.53 -10.94 -14.87
CA PRO A 44 -11.35 -10.39 -14.21
C PRO A 44 -11.81 -9.32 -13.20
N PRO A 45 -11.10 -9.16 -12.06
CA PRO A 45 -11.61 -8.47 -10.85
C PRO A 45 -11.73 -6.93 -10.99
N LEU A 46 -11.95 -6.44 -12.20
CA LEU A 46 -11.96 -5.06 -12.62
C LEU A 46 -13.08 -4.81 -13.63
N PRO A 47 -13.85 -3.71 -13.49
CA PRO A 47 -14.75 -3.22 -14.52
C PRO A 47 -14.04 -3.10 -15.88
N ASP A 48 -14.74 -3.42 -16.97
CA ASP A 48 -14.19 -3.48 -18.33
C ASP A 48 -13.56 -2.15 -18.80
N GLU A 49 -14.03 -1.02 -18.26
CA GLU A 49 -13.51 0.31 -18.61
C GLU A 49 -12.06 0.50 -18.14
N ILE A 50 -11.71 -0.11 -17.00
CA ILE A 50 -10.38 0.05 -16.38
C ILE A 50 -9.56 -1.23 -16.44
N ASN A 51 -10.02 -2.26 -17.13
CA ASN A 51 -9.35 -3.55 -17.17
C ASN A 51 -8.29 -3.60 -18.29
N PRO A 52 -7.00 -3.81 -17.97
CA PRO A 52 -5.97 -3.96 -18.99
C PRO A 52 -6.04 -5.31 -19.72
N LEU A 53 -6.76 -6.29 -19.18
CA LEU A 53 -7.05 -7.55 -19.86
C LEU A 53 -8.34 -7.41 -20.64
N VAL A 54 -8.23 -7.46 -21.98
CA VAL A 54 -9.36 -7.29 -22.88
C VAL A 54 -9.86 -8.65 -23.34
N LYS A 55 -11.16 -8.87 -23.19
CA LYS A 55 -11.84 -10.12 -23.55
C LYS A 55 -12.20 -10.16 -25.04
N VAL A 56 -11.88 -11.25 -25.71
CA VAL A 56 -12.24 -11.57 -27.10
C VAL A 56 -12.84 -12.98 -27.11
N GLY A 57 -14.18 -13.08 -27.07
CA GLY A 57 -14.87 -14.35 -26.90
C GLY A 57 -14.53 -14.99 -25.54
N LYS A 58 -13.89 -16.17 -25.55
CA LYS A 58 -13.38 -16.87 -24.35
C LYS A 58 -11.91 -16.59 -24.03
N LYS A 59 -11.25 -15.74 -24.83
CA LYS A 59 -9.82 -15.46 -24.76
C LYS A 59 -9.58 -14.06 -24.22
N TYR A 60 -8.39 -13.81 -23.72
CA TYR A 60 -7.94 -12.54 -23.16
C TYR A 60 -6.59 -12.16 -23.75
N TYR A 61 -6.39 -10.86 -23.95
CA TYR A 61 -5.07 -10.30 -24.26
C TYR A 61 -4.80 -9.08 -23.39
N LEU A 62 -3.52 -8.76 -23.23
CA LEU A 62 -3.07 -7.56 -22.55
C LEU A 62 -3.09 -6.37 -23.50
N SER A 63 -3.91 -5.35 -23.23
CA SER A 63 -3.78 -4.06 -23.90
C SER A 63 -2.75 -3.21 -23.15
N GLU A 64 -1.63 -2.90 -23.80
CA GLU A 64 -0.59 -2.02 -23.23
C GLU A 64 -1.10 -0.61 -22.98
N GLU A 65 -1.92 -0.07 -23.88
CA GLU A 65 -2.58 1.23 -23.70
C GLU A 65 -3.48 1.24 -22.46
N LYS A 66 -4.35 0.24 -22.30
CA LYS A 66 -5.18 0.11 -21.11
C LYS A 66 -4.35 -0.19 -19.87
N LEU A 67 -3.23 -0.89 -19.98
CA LEU A 67 -2.30 -1.13 -18.88
C LEU A 67 -1.64 0.16 -18.43
N GLU A 68 -1.21 1.03 -19.34
CA GLU A 68 -0.70 2.36 -19.02
C GLU A 68 -1.79 3.19 -18.33
N ALA A 69 -2.99 3.28 -18.91
CA ALA A 69 -4.12 3.99 -18.31
C ALA A 69 -4.52 3.41 -16.94
N PHE A 70 -4.47 2.10 -16.80
CA PHE A 70 -4.72 1.37 -15.55
C PHE A 70 -3.62 1.62 -14.53
N ILE A 71 -2.34 1.63 -14.91
CA ILE A 71 -1.22 1.97 -14.03
C ILE A 71 -1.31 3.43 -13.61
N GLU A 72 -1.74 4.34 -14.46
CA GLU A 72 -2.01 5.73 -14.09
C GLU A 72 -3.19 5.85 -13.10
N HIS A 73 -4.24 5.04 -13.29
CA HIS A 73 -5.44 5.04 -12.43
C HIS A 73 -5.26 4.31 -11.09
N ARG A 74 -4.68 3.10 -11.09
CA ARG A 74 -4.43 2.27 -9.89
C ARG A 74 -3.08 2.55 -9.23
N GLY A 75 -2.08 2.95 -9.99
CA GLY A 75 -0.73 3.20 -9.52
C GLY A 75 -0.51 4.68 -9.20
N PHE A 76 -0.73 5.06 -7.94
CA PHE A 76 -0.03 6.17 -7.30
C PHE A 76 -0.18 7.59 -7.90
N ARG A 77 -0.94 7.79 -9.00
CA ARG A 77 -0.94 9.06 -9.74
C ARG A 77 -2.28 9.56 -10.28
N SER A 78 -3.42 8.98 -9.90
CA SER A 78 -4.71 9.64 -10.12
C SER A 78 -4.67 11.06 -9.51
N PRO A 79 -5.17 12.11 -10.21
CA PRO A 79 -5.23 13.47 -9.66
C PRO A 79 -5.90 13.51 -8.28
N ILE A 80 -6.89 12.64 -8.05
CA ILE A 80 -7.59 12.48 -6.78
C ILE A 80 -6.69 11.84 -5.73
N SER A 81 -5.95 10.78 -6.08
CA SER A 81 -5.02 10.12 -5.15
C SER A 81 -3.87 11.05 -4.73
N LYS A 82 -3.27 11.78 -5.67
CA LYS A 82 -2.28 12.82 -5.36
C LYS A 82 -2.88 13.93 -4.48
N TRP A 83 -4.11 14.36 -4.78
CA TRP A 83 -4.82 15.32 -3.94
C TRP A 83 -5.02 14.78 -2.52
N ILE A 84 -5.56 13.56 -2.36
CA ILE A 84 -5.75 12.88 -1.07
C ILE A 84 -4.42 12.74 -0.31
N GLN A 85 -3.33 12.35 -0.98
CA GLN A 85 -2.00 12.21 -0.36
C GLN A 85 -1.48 13.54 0.20
N HIS A 86 -1.68 14.64 -0.52
CA HIS A 86 -1.25 15.97 -0.10
C HIS A 86 -2.19 16.64 0.91
N THR A 87 -3.47 16.25 0.95
CA THR A 87 -4.47 16.75 1.91
C THR A 87 -4.62 15.86 3.14
N ALA A 88 -4.04 14.64 3.14
CA ALA A 88 -4.09 13.72 4.27
C ALA A 88 -3.49 14.38 5.53
N LYS A 89 -4.35 14.60 6.52
CA LYS A 89 -3.99 15.28 7.77
C LYS A 89 -3.32 14.29 8.72
N VAL A 90 -1.99 14.31 8.73
CA VAL A 90 -1.19 13.56 9.71
C VAL A 90 -1.03 14.35 11.02
N PRO A 91 -0.90 13.66 12.17
CA PRO A 91 -0.56 14.34 13.41
C PRO A 91 0.76 15.13 13.31
N LYS A 92 0.84 16.20 14.09
CA LYS A 92 2.07 17.00 14.19
C LYS A 92 3.23 16.10 14.63
N GLY A 93 4.39 16.25 13.97
CA GLY A 93 5.57 15.44 14.26
C GLY A 93 5.64 14.09 13.55
N TYR A 94 4.63 13.71 12.75
CA TYR A 94 4.65 12.44 12.02
C TYR A 94 5.84 12.29 11.08
N LEU A 95 6.13 13.33 10.28
CA LEU A 95 7.28 13.32 9.37
C LEU A 95 8.60 13.14 10.15
N ARG A 96 8.75 13.84 11.29
CA ARG A 96 9.92 13.70 12.18
C ARG A 96 10.11 12.27 12.65
N TYR A 97 9.04 11.64 13.14
CA TYR A 97 9.05 10.26 13.56
C TYR A 97 9.49 9.32 12.42
N ARG A 98 8.92 9.48 11.22
CA ARG A 98 9.26 8.64 10.07
C ARG A 98 10.71 8.80 9.62
N VAL A 99 11.21 10.02 9.59
CA VAL A 99 12.62 10.29 9.26
C VAL A 99 13.55 9.63 10.27
N LEU A 100 13.34 9.83 11.58
CA LEU A 100 14.17 9.21 12.61
C LEU A 100 14.09 7.68 12.56
N HIS A 101 12.90 7.11 12.36
CA HIS A 101 12.72 5.67 12.21
C HIS A 101 13.51 5.11 11.02
N LYS A 102 13.46 5.78 9.86
CA LYS A 102 14.23 5.35 8.68
C LYS A 102 15.73 5.48 8.88
N LEU A 103 16.19 6.54 9.56
CA LEU A 103 17.60 6.70 9.87
C LEU A 103 18.11 5.69 10.90
N LYS A 104 17.23 5.03 11.67
CA LYS A 104 17.59 3.86 12.51
C LYS A 104 17.95 2.63 11.65
N GLU A 105 17.44 2.54 10.43
CA GLU A 105 17.75 1.45 9.48
C GLU A 105 19.11 1.68 8.77
N GLY A 106 19.61 2.91 8.76
CA GLY A 106 20.94 3.27 8.26
C GLY A 106 21.01 4.68 7.66
N PRO A 107 22.21 5.16 7.28
CA PRO A 107 22.38 6.50 6.75
C PRO A 107 21.67 6.71 5.40
N MET A 108 20.95 7.82 5.24
CA MET A 108 20.17 8.13 4.02
C MET A 108 20.27 9.61 3.64
N THR A 109 20.19 9.90 2.34
CA THR A 109 19.97 11.26 1.81
C THR A 109 18.51 11.68 2.01
N GLY A 110 18.23 12.99 1.94
CA GLY A 110 16.85 13.49 1.98
C GLY A 110 15.95 12.95 0.86
N ALA A 111 16.52 12.68 -0.32
CA ALA A 111 15.80 12.09 -1.44
C ALA A 111 15.44 10.62 -1.15
N GLU A 112 16.39 9.81 -0.67
CA GLU A 112 16.13 8.42 -0.28
C GLU A 112 15.11 8.33 0.86
N LEU A 113 15.19 9.23 1.85
CA LEU A 113 14.19 9.31 2.92
C LEU A 113 12.79 9.57 2.39
N THR A 114 12.65 10.49 1.42
CA THR A 114 11.35 10.79 0.81
C THR A 114 10.81 9.54 0.10
N SER A 115 11.61 8.93 -0.77
CA SER A 115 11.21 7.74 -1.53
C SER A 115 10.88 6.55 -0.61
N ALA A 116 11.70 6.29 0.41
CA ALA A 116 11.50 5.19 1.34
C ALA A 116 10.22 5.37 2.17
N ILE A 117 9.90 6.60 2.57
CA ILE A 117 8.66 6.90 3.28
C ILE A 117 7.45 6.75 2.35
N GLU A 118 7.52 7.26 1.12
CA GLU A 118 6.43 7.11 0.13
C GLU A 118 6.13 5.64 -0.16
N GLU A 119 7.18 4.83 -0.34
CA GLU A 119 7.08 3.39 -0.58
C GLU A 119 6.45 2.66 0.62
N GLU A 120 6.93 2.92 1.83
CA GLU A 120 6.37 2.32 3.05
C GLU A 120 4.89 2.70 3.23
N MET A 121 4.54 3.95 2.90
CA MET A 121 3.16 4.43 3.01
C MET A 121 2.26 3.93 1.89
N GLN A 122 2.81 3.27 0.86
CA GLN A 122 2.05 2.72 -0.27
C GLN A 122 1.11 3.73 -0.91
N GLY A 123 1.53 5.00 -0.97
CA GLY A 123 0.73 6.08 -1.54
C GLY A 123 -0.46 6.52 -0.67
N ARG A 124 -0.54 6.13 0.60
CA ARG A 124 -1.53 6.66 1.56
C ARG A 124 -1.20 8.07 2.02
N TRP A 125 0.08 8.42 2.02
CA TRP A 125 0.59 9.74 2.38
C TRP A 125 1.97 9.96 1.79
N THR A 126 2.22 11.19 1.35
CA THR A 126 3.57 11.66 1.03
C THR A 126 3.90 12.91 1.85
N PRO A 127 5.16 13.07 2.33
CA PRO A 127 5.62 14.35 2.86
C PRO A 127 5.36 15.49 1.87
N LYS A 128 5.02 16.68 2.37
CA LYS A 128 4.86 17.85 1.50
C LYS A 128 6.18 18.15 0.75
N PRO A 129 6.13 18.52 -0.54
CA PRO A 129 7.32 18.99 -1.25
C PRO A 129 8.04 20.09 -0.45
N GLY A 130 9.35 19.94 -0.27
CA GLY A 130 10.16 20.89 0.49
C GLY A 130 10.10 20.78 2.02
N SER A 131 9.34 19.84 2.60
CA SER A 131 9.28 19.65 4.07
C SER A 131 10.47 18.86 4.65
N MET A 132 11.15 18.06 3.82
CA MET A 132 12.23 17.16 4.25
C MET A 132 13.47 17.91 4.73
N TYR A 133 14.03 18.79 3.90
CA TYR A 133 15.29 19.47 4.22
C TYR A 133 15.19 20.47 5.38
N PRO A 134 14.10 21.25 5.55
CA PRO A 134 13.89 22.04 6.76
C PRO A 134 13.88 21.18 8.02
N LEU A 135 13.23 20.00 7.97
CA LEU A 135 13.23 19.08 9.10
C LEU A 135 14.63 18.52 9.37
N LEU A 136 15.35 18.06 8.35
CA LEU A 136 16.72 17.54 8.52
C LEU A 136 17.66 18.61 9.09
N LYS A 137 17.50 19.87 8.67
CA LYS A 137 18.23 21.00 9.25
C LYS A 137 17.93 21.16 10.74
N THR A 138 16.66 21.08 11.15
CA THR A 138 16.29 21.12 12.57
C THR A 138 16.85 19.93 13.34
N LEU A 139 16.81 18.72 12.79
CA LEU A 139 17.35 17.51 13.44
C LEU A 139 18.86 17.58 13.64
N LEU A 140 19.60 18.16 12.68
CA LEU A 140 21.02 18.47 12.82
C LEU A 140 21.28 19.49 13.93
N GLN A 141 20.52 20.60 13.93
CA GLN A 141 20.65 21.65 14.95
C GLN A 141 20.35 21.14 16.36
N ASP A 142 19.39 20.23 16.48
CA ASP A 142 19.02 19.59 17.75
C ASP A 142 20.01 18.49 18.16
N GLY A 143 20.98 18.15 17.31
CA GLY A 143 21.97 17.09 17.53
C GLY A 143 21.37 15.68 17.53
N LEU A 144 20.20 15.49 16.93
CA LEU A 144 19.53 14.19 16.80
C LEU A 144 20.04 13.41 15.58
N THR A 145 20.56 14.12 14.59
CA THR A 145 21.20 13.52 13.42
C THR A 145 22.57 14.15 13.21
N GLN A 146 23.43 13.46 12.46
CA GLN A 146 24.71 13.96 11.96
C GLN A 146 24.84 13.73 10.45
N GLU A 147 25.66 14.53 9.78
CA GLU A 147 25.97 14.33 8.37
C GLU A 147 27.13 13.35 8.21
N VAL A 148 26.98 12.40 7.29
CA VAL A 148 28.01 11.44 6.91
C VAL A 148 28.47 11.76 5.49
N PRO A 149 29.79 11.94 5.26
CA PRO A 149 30.33 12.16 3.93
C PRO A 149 30.02 10.96 3.03
N THR A 150 29.58 11.22 1.80
CA THR A 150 29.67 10.22 0.74
C THR A 150 30.89 10.51 -0.12
N GLY A 151 31.41 9.49 -0.80
CA GLY A 151 32.50 9.66 -1.78
C GLY A 151 32.16 10.64 -2.92
N ASP A 152 30.88 10.97 -3.09
CA ASP A 152 30.39 12.06 -3.95
C ASP A 152 30.11 13.33 -3.10
N SER A 153 30.73 14.45 -3.47
CA SER A 153 30.75 15.69 -2.67
C SER A 153 29.43 16.46 -2.64
N ARG A 154 28.46 16.08 -3.50
CA ARG A 154 27.18 16.78 -3.64
C ARG A 154 26.02 16.16 -2.86
N ALA A 155 26.13 14.90 -2.44
CA ALA A 155 25.06 14.21 -1.70
C ALA A 155 25.45 14.08 -0.23
N ARG A 156 24.70 14.70 0.68
CA ARG A 156 24.91 14.49 2.12
C ARG A 156 23.97 13.41 2.61
N ARG A 157 24.52 12.37 3.24
CA ARG A 157 23.73 11.39 3.99
C ARG A 157 23.62 11.84 5.44
N TYR A 158 22.51 11.48 6.05
CA TYR A 158 22.21 11.76 7.44
C TYR A 158 22.17 10.44 8.19
N GLU A 159 22.61 10.46 9.44
CA GLU A 159 22.62 9.31 10.34
C GLU A 159 22.11 9.75 11.71
N LEU A 160 21.48 8.84 12.47
CA LEU A 160 21.13 9.12 13.86
C LEU A 160 22.38 9.23 14.74
N THR A 161 22.38 10.20 15.64
CA THR A 161 23.33 10.21 16.76
C THR A 161 22.81 9.29 17.87
N GLU A 162 23.66 8.96 18.86
CA GLU A 162 23.21 8.26 20.07
C GLU A 162 22.05 8.99 20.76
N LYS A 163 22.12 10.33 20.81
CA LYS A 163 21.03 11.19 21.29
C LYS A 163 19.77 11.03 20.46
N GLY A 164 19.90 10.93 19.14
CA GLY A 164 18.80 10.66 18.21
C GLY A 164 18.14 9.31 18.46
N VAL A 165 18.93 8.27 18.70
CA VAL A 165 18.42 6.92 19.03
C VAL A 165 17.63 6.95 20.34
N ALA A 166 18.20 7.52 21.40
CA ALA A 166 17.54 7.63 22.70
C ALA A 166 16.25 8.48 22.64
N PHE A 167 16.29 9.57 21.87
CA PHE A 167 15.12 10.41 21.61
C PHE A 167 14.02 9.64 20.88
N LEU A 168 14.38 8.88 19.84
CA LEU A 168 13.44 8.05 19.10
C LEU A 168 12.81 6.98 19.99
N GLU A 169 13.58 6.33 20.86
CA GLU A 169 13.06 5.30 21.77
C GLU A 169 12.10 5.89 22.81
N THR A 170 12.42 7.06 23.37
CA THR A 170 11.53 7.79 24.28
C THR A 170 10.26 8.26 23.57
N GLU A 171 10.39 8.74 22.32
CA GLU A 171 9.24 9.10 21.50
C GLU A 171 8.47 7.89 21.00
N ILE A 172 9.04 6.69 20.84
CA ILE A 172 8.31 5.47 20.47
C ILE A 172 7.29 5.11 21.55
N ASP A 173 7.64 5.28 22.82
CA ASP A 173 6.71 5.04 23.93
C ASP A 173 5.58 6.07 23.99
N ARG A 174 5.89 7.34 23.71
CA ARG A 174 4.86 8.40 23.54
C ARG A 174 4.07 8.25 22.24
N SER A 175 4.70 7.68 21.22
CA SER A 175 4.18 7.50 19.86
C SER A 175 3.43 6.20 19.68
N ARG A 176 3.28 5.34 20.69
CA ARG A 176 2.36 4.20 20.60
C ARG A 176 0.92 4.69 20.38
N GLU A 177 0.55 5.77 21.07
CA GLU A 177 -0.72 6.47 20.89
C GLU A 177 -0.77 7.27 19.58
N LEU A 178 0.34 7.90 19.19
CA LEU A 178 0.46 8.61 17.91
C LEU A 178 0.29 7.64 16.73
N ARG A 179 0.98 6.50 16.77
CA ARG A 179 0.94 5.40 15.78
C ARG A 179 -0.47 4.82 15.70
N ALA A 180 -1.15 4.61 16.83
CA ALA A 180 -2.56 4.21 16.84
C ALA A 180 -3.49 5.27 16.20
N LYS A 181 -3.27 6.56 16.49
CA LYS A 181 -4.02 7.67 15.84
C LYS A 181 -3.75 7.72 14.34
N ILE A 182 -2.51 7.55 13.92
CA ILE A 182 -2.07 7.50 12.51
C ILE A 182 -2.70 6.32 11.78
N ASP A 183 -2.62 5.11 12.35
CA ASP A 183 -3.22 3.90 11.78
C ASP A 183 -4.74 4.05 11.65
N SER A 184 -5.39 4.76 12.59
CA SER A 184 -6.82 5.08 12.49
C SER A 184 -7.14 6.15 11.44
N SER A 185 -6.24 7.11 11.21
CA SER A 185 -6.38 8.17 10.21
C SER A 185 -6.10 7.68 8.78
N PHE A 186 -5.31 6.63 8.64
CA PHE A 186 -4.98 5.97 7.36
C PHE A 186 -5.75 4.68 7.10
N ALA A 187 -6.83 4.43 7.86
CA ALA A 187 -7.74 3.35 7.59
C ALA A 187 -8.24 3.47 6.12
N PRO A 188 -8.21 2.39 5.33
CA PRO A 188 -8.38 2.42 3.87
C PRO A 188 -9.78 2.81 3.39
N PHE A 189 -10.66 3.21 4.30
CA PHE A 189 -12.04 3.57 4.05
C PHE A 189 -12.28 5.00 4.57
N PRO A 190 -11.90 6.04 3.82
CA PRO A 190 -12.18 7.43 4.19
C PRO A 190 -13.68 7.67 4.40
N PHE A 191 -14.57 6.87 3.78
CA PHE A 191 -16.01 6.93 4.01
C PHE A 191 -16.41 6.63 5.47
N LEU A 192 -15.60 5.88 6.23
CA LEU A 192 -15.89 5.62 7.64
C LEU A 192 -15.69 6.84 8.53
N GLN A 193 -14.91 7.83 8.07
CA GLN A 193 -14.81 9.13 8.73
C GLN A 193 -16.03 10.02 8.45
N LEU A 194 -16.87 9.66 7.46
CA LEU A 194 -18.13 10.32 7.13
C LEU A 194 -19.32 9.73 7.91
N LEU A 195 -19.14 8.59 8.58
CA LEU A 195 -20.18 8.07 9.47
C LEU A 195 -20.19 8.90 10.75
N ASP A 196 -21.35 9.45 11.08
CA ASP A 196 -21.56 10.25 12.28
C ASP A 196 -21.15 9.45 13.55
N PRO A 197 -20.27 10.00 14.42
CA PRO A 197 -19.82 9.35 15.64
C PRO A 197 -20.95 8.88 16.58
N GLU A 198 -22.13 9.52 16.52
CA GLU A 198 -23.31 9.11 17.29
C GLU A 198 -23.89 7.77 16.84
N TYR A 199 -23.68 7.37 15.58
CA TYR A 199 -24.41 6.23 15.01
C TYR A 199 -23.73 4.88 15.23
N HIS A 200 -22.40 4.74 15.24
CA HIS A 200 -21.81 3.38 15.31
C HIS A 200 -20.41 3.25 15.96
N LYS A 201 -20.34 3.42 17.29
CA LYS A 201 -19.13 3.10 18.08
C LYS A 201 -18.66 1.65 17.89
N GLU A 202 -19.59 0.70 17.85
CA GLU A 202 -19.27 -0.74 17.71
C GLU A 202 -18.79 -1.13 16.30
N LEU A 203 -19.37 -0.53 15.26
CA LEU A 203 -18.94 -0.76 13.87
C LEU A 203 -17.52 -0.23 13.65
N SER A 204 -17.21 0.96 14.16
CA SER A 204 -15.88 1.55 14.04
C SER A 204 -14.80 0.70 14.72
N LEU A 205 -15.10 0.11 15.89
CA LEU A 205 -14.22 -0.82 16.59
C LEU A 205 -14.00 -2.11 15.80
N SER A 206 -15.09 -2.67 15.24
CA SER A 206 -15.05 -3.90 14.44
C SER A 206 -14.23 -3.72 13.17
N ILE A 207 -14.35 -2.56 12.52
CA ILE A 207 -13.59 -2.25 11.31
C ILE A 207 -12.10 -2.03 11.62
N ARG A 208 -11.77 -1.34 12.72
CA ARG A 208 -10.37 -1.22 13.17
C ARG A 208 -9.76 -2.60 13.45
N LYS A 209 -10.52 -3.49 14.10
CA LYS A 209 -10.09 -4.87 14.36
C LYS A 209 -9.86 -5.62 13.06
N LEU A 210 -10.81 -5.58 12.12
CA LEU A 210 -10.69 -6.19 10.79
C LEU A 210 -9.42 -5.72 10.08
N PHE A 211 -9.16 -4.40 10.06
CA PHE A 211 -7.97 -3.85 9.44
C PHE A 211 -6.67 -4.37 10.07
N LYS A 212 -6.56 -4.35 11.41
CA LYS A 212 -5.37 -4.86 12.11
C LYS A 212 -5.13 -6.34 11.81
N THR A 213 -6.19 -7.13 11.73
CA THR A 213 -6.13 -8.55 11.35
C THR A 213 -5.68 -8.72 9.91
N MET A 214 -6.26 -7.99 8.96
CA MET A 214 -5.89 -8.04 7.54
C MET A 214 -4.43 -7.64 7.30
N GLU A 215 -3.93 -6.60 7.97
CA GLU A 215 -2.52 -6.19 7.88
C GLU A 215 -1.57 -7.25 8.44
N SER A 216 -2.00 -7.95 9.51
CA SER A 216 -1.22 -9.05 10.08
C SER A 216 -1.21 -10.27 9.14
N LEU A 217 -2.36 -10.61 8.56
CA LEU A 217 -2.49 -11.68 7.58
C LEU A 217 -1.69 -11.40 6.31
N ARG A 218 -1.69 -10.15 5.83
CA ARG A 218 -0.86 -9.73 4.69
C ARG A 218 0.62 -10.07 4.91
N ARG A 219 1.17 -9.79 6.10
CA ARG A 219 2.56 -10.14 6.43
C ARG A 219 2.80 -11.64 6.34
N VAL A 220 1.89 -12.46 6.85
CA VAL A 220 1.97 -13.93 6.82
C VAL A 220 1.89 -14.47 5.40
N ILE A 221 1.01 -13.91 4.56
CA ILE A 221 0.88 -14.30 3.15
C ILE A 221 2.14 -13.96 2.35
N GLN A 222 2.85 -12.90 2.73
CA GLN A 222 4.10 -12.50 2.08
C GLN A 222 5.30 -13.38 2.46
N THR A 223 5.20 -14.20 3.50
CA THR A 223 6.29 -15.05 4.01
C THR A 223 6.18 -16.52 3.59
N ASN A 224 5.49 -16.81 2.48
CA ASN A 224 5.24 -18.17 1.96
C ASN A 224 4.34 -19.04 2.87
N PRO A 225 3.02 -18.74 2.93
CA PRO A 225 2.06 -19.47 3.77
C PRO A 225 1.85 -20.91 3.27
N SER A 226 1.39 -21.79 4.16
CA SER A 226 0.95 -23.14 3.76
C SER A 226 -0.42 -23.11 3.06
N ASP A 227 -0.69 -24.13 2.23
CA ASP A 227 -1.99 -24.30 1.54
C ASP A 227 -3.17 -24.41 2.52
N GLU A 228 -2.93 -24.98 3.71
CA GLU A 228 -3.91 -25.06 4.78
C GLU A 228 -4.33 -23.66 5.27
N VAL A 229 -3.37 -22.77 5.49
CA VAL A 229 -3.62 -21.37 5.89
C VAL A 229 -4.37 -20.60 4.80
N LEU A 230 -4.01 -20.82 3.53
CA LEU A 230 -4.71 -20.19 2.40
C LEU A 230 -6.17 -20.67 2.28
N THR A 231 -6.39 -21.97 2.45
CA THR A 231 -7.72 -22.58 2.41
C THR A 231 -8.61 -22.08 3.54
N GLU A 232 -8.06 -22.01 4.76
CA GLU A 232 -8.78 -21.46 5.91
C GLU A 232 -9.12 -19.99 5.71
N LEU A 233 -8.16 -19.19 5.22
CA LEU A 233 -8.38 -17.78 4.93
C LEU A 233 -9.47 -17.55 3.88
N SER A 234 -9.47 -18.32 2.79
CA SER A 234 -10.52 -18.24 1.75
C SER A 234 -11.91 -18.47 2.35
N ARG A 235 -12.04 -19.51 3.17
CA ARG A 235 -13.30 -19.86 3.84
C ARG A 235 -13.83 -18.74 4.72
N GLU A 236 -12.96 -18.07 5.48
CA GLU A 236 -13.37 -16.96 6.34
C GLU A 236 -13.76 -15.70 5.54
N ILE A 237 -13.07 -15.42 4.44
CA ILE A 237 -13.43 -14.33 3.53
C ILE A 237 -14.80 -14.59 2.90
N ASP A 238 -15.08 -15.81 2.44
CA ASP A 238 -16.36 -16.20 1.85
C ASP A 238 -17.52 -16.06 2.85
N ARG A 239 -17.29 -16.47 4.10
CA ARG A 239 -18.25 -16.28 5.20
C ARG A 239 -18.56 -14.81 5.43
N PHE A 240 -17.52 -13.98 5.47
CA PHE A 240 -17.68 -12.54 5.64
C PHE A 240 -18.46 -11.91 4.48
N ALA A 241 -18.11 -12.24 3.23
CA ALA A 241 -18.80 -11.76 2.03
C ALA A 241 -20.29 -12.16 2.05
N THR A 242 -20.59 -13.43 2.33
CA THR A 242 -21.97 -13.92 2.47
C THR A 242 -22.75 -13.18 3.54
N GLY A 243 -22.10 -12.83 4.66
CA GLY A 243 -22.70 -12.04 5.72
C GLY A 243 -23.09 -10.63 5.26
N LEU A 244 -22.21 -9.97 4.52
CA LEU A 244 -22.46 -8.63 3.95
C LEU A 244 -23.59 -8.65 2.92
N GLU A 245 -23.62 -9.65 2.03
CA GLU A 245 -24.71 -9.79 1.04
C GLU A 245 -26.08 -9.92 1.71
N LYS A 246 -26.17 -10.67 2.81
CA LYS A 246 -27.42 -10.80 3.58
C LYS A 246 -27.87 -9.48 4.19
N ILE A 247 -26.93 -8.65 4.63
CA ILE A 247 -27.24 -7.30 5.16
C ILE A 247 -27.71 -6.40 4.02
N HIS A 248 -27.01 -6.40 2.89
CA HIS A 248 -27.37 -5.61 1.72
C HIS A 248 -28.79 -5.90 1.24
N LYS A 249 -29.16 -7.20 1.12
CA LYS A 249 -30.52 -7.62 0.75
C LYS A 249 -31.62 -7.11 1.68
N LYS A 250 -31.31 -6.89 2.97
CA LYS A 250 -32.27 -6.35 3.96
C LYS A 250 -32.46 -4.84 3.85
N ILE A 251 -31.55 -4.14 3.18
CA ILE A 251 -31.61 -2.69 2.98
C ILE A 251 -32.41 -2.36 1.71
N ASP A 252 -32.41 -3.27 0.72
CA ASP A 252 -33.16 -3.13 -0.54
C ASP A 252 -34.59 -3.73 -0.48
N SER A 253 -35.04 -4.22 0.68
CA SER A 253 -36.40 -4.75 0.92
C SER A 253 -37.19 -3.88 1.88
#